data_AF-A0A2N2S9Q9-F1
#
_entry.id   AF-A0A2N2S9Q9-F1
#
_cell.length_a   1.000
_cell.length_b   1.000
_cell.length_c   1.000
_cell.angle_alpha   90.00
_cell.angle_beta   90.00
_cell.angle_gamma   90.00
#
_symmetry.space_group_name_H-M   'P 1'
#
loop_
_entity.id
_entity.type
_entity.pdbx_description
1 polymer ?
#
loop_
_entity_poly.entity_id
_entity_poly.type
_entity_poly.pdbx_seq_one_letter_code
_entity_poly.pdbx_strand_id
1 'polypeptide(L)'
;MTPTLVFDIETIPDTDGLKKLLDLPPETSAEDVANIAFHKRRQQNGSEFLPHHQHRVVAISCALREGDSFRVWTLGAPDAPEQEIIQRFFDGIEKYTPNIVSWNGSGFDLPVLHYRAMIHGIQAPRYWDMGDDDRDFKWNNYISRYHMRHLDLMDVLAMY
;
A
#
# COMPACT_ATOMS: atom_id res chain seq x y z
N MET A 1 23.57 -2.26 -10.94
CA MET A 1 22.61 -3.25 -10.40
C MET A 1 21.39 -2.48 -9.96
N THR A 2 20.19 -2.83 -10.41
CA THR A 2 18.96 -2.16 -9.99
C THR A 2 18.78 -2.30 -8.48
N PRO A 3 18.45 -1.24 -7.72
CA PRO A 3 18.19 -1.37 -6.29
C PRO A 3 17.01 -2.29 -6.02
N THR A 4 17.04 -3.00 -4.89
CA THR A 4 15.92 -3.85 -4.44
C THR A 4 15.34 -3.28 -3.16
N LEU A 5 14.06 -2.94 -3.18
CA LEU A 5 13.31 -2.42 -2.04
C LEU A 5 12.29 -3.47 -1.58
N VAL A 6 12.52 -4.06 -0.41
CA VAL A 6 11.51 -4.89 0.27
C VAL A 6 10.65 -3.98 1.11
N PHE A 7 9.33 -4.16 1.10
CA PHE A 7 8.42 -3.37 1.92
C PHE A 7 7.21 -4.16 2.42
N ASP A 8 6.58 -3.62 3.46
CA ASP A 8 5.34 -4.10 4.08
C ASP A 8 4.60 -2.91 4.69
N ILE A 9 3.25 -2.91 4.67
CA ILE A 9 2.43 -1.83 5.24
C ILE A 9 1.67 -2.27 6.49
N GLU A 10 1.54 -1.33 7.42
CA GLU A 10 0.64 -1.49 8.57
C GLU A 10 -0.55 -0.55 8.44
N THR A 11 -1.73 -1.06 8.81
CA THR A 11 -2.99 -0.35 8.62
C THR A 11 -3.91 -0.42 9.83
N ILE A 12 -4.78 0.58 9.94
CA ILE A 12 -5.92 0.62 10.86
C ILE A 12 -7.21 0.86 10.06
N PRO A 13 -8.40 0.69 10.64
CA PRO A 13 -9.64 1.10 9.98
C PRO A 13 -9.64 2.60 9.66
N ASP A 14 -10.03 2.97 8.45
CA ASP A 14 -10.31 4.35 8.08
C ASP A 14 -11.65 4.78 8.67
N THR A 15 -11.65 5.14 9.94
CA THR A 15 -12.88 5.49 10.68
C THR A 15 -13.56 6.73 10.11
N ASP A 16 -12.82 7.66 9.52
CA ASP A 16 -13.39 8.85 8.86
C ASP A 16 -14.13 8.45 7.56
N GLY A 17 -13.52 7.61 6.73
CA GLY A 17 -14.15 7.05 5.53
C GLY A 17 -15.34 6.15 5.86
N LEU A 18 -15.18 5.26 6.85
CA LEU A 18 -16.22 4.34 7.32
C LEU A 18 -17.43 5.08 7.88
N LYS A 19 -17.22 6.15 8.66
CA LYS A 19 -18.31 6.97 9.19
C LYS A 19 -19.20 7.50 8.06
N LYS A 20 -18.60 7.95 6.96
CA LYS A 20 -19.33 8.40 5.75
C LYS A 20 -20.00 7.24 5.01
N LEU A 21 -19.30 6.13 4.80
CA LEU A 21 -19.82 4.96 4.08
C LEU A 21 -21.00 4.29 4.79
N LEU A 22 -21.03 4.36 6.12
CA LEU A 22 -22.05 3.77 6.96
C LEU A 22 -23.16 4.75 7.36
N ASP A 23 -23.08 6.01 6.91
CA ASP A 23 -24.02 7.09 7.26
C ASP A 23 -24.22 7.22 8.79
N LEU A 24 -23.11 7.17 9.53
CA LEU A 24 -23.12 7.22 10.99
C LEU A 24 -23.14 8.66 11.50
N PRO A 25 -23.77 8.91 12.67
CA PRO A 25 -23.82 10.25 13.24
C PRO A 25 -22.41 10.85 13.45
N PRO A 26 -22.22 12.17 13.22
CA PRO A 26 -20.91 12.82 13.33
C PRO A 26 -20.21 12.61 14.68
N GLU A 27 -20.98 12.59 15.76
CA GLU A 27 -20.56 12.40 17.15
C GLU A 27 -20.12 10.98 17.49
N THR A 28 -20.35 10.00 16.59
CA THR A 28 -19.91 8.61 16.79
C THR A 28 -18.39 8.56 16.96
N SER A 29 -17.92 7.92 18.03
CA SER A 29 -16.48 7.81 18.30
C SER A 29 -15.77 6.96 17.24
N ALA A 30 -14.46 7.16 17.04
CA ALA A 30 -13.68 6.36 16.10
C ALA A 30 -13.70 4.86 16.48
N GLU A 31 -13.66 4.56 17.77
CA GLU A 31 -13.75 3.19 18.30
C GLU A 31 -15.09 2.55 17.95
N ASP A 32 -16.21 3.25 18.16
CA ASP A 32 -17.53 2.74 17.81
C ASP A 32 -17.70 2.54 16.30
N VAL A 33 -17.18 3.46 15.48
CA VAL A 33 -17.19 3.31 14.02
C VAL A 33 -16.45 2.03 13.60
N ALA A 34 -15.26 1.79 14.16
CA ALA A 34 -14.48 0.59 13.86
C ALA A 34 -15.22 -0.68 14.31
N ASN A 35 -15.76 -0.70 15.52
CA ASN A 35 -16.53 -1.83 16.05
C ASN A 35 -17.76 -2.15 15.19
N ILE A 36 -18.51 -1.13 14.78
CA ILE A 36 -19.66 -1.29 13.86
C ILE A 36 -19.20 -1.88 12.53
N ALA A 37 -18.10 -1.38 11.95
CA ALA A 37 -17.57 -1.88 10.70
C ALA A 37 -17.14 -3.36 10.79
N PHE A 38 -16.42 -3.74 11.85
CA PHE A 38 -16.02 -5.13 12.09
C PHE A 38 -17.22 -6.05 12.29
N HIS A 39 -18.20 -5.65 13.10
CA HIS A 39 -19.43 -6.42 13.29
C HIS A 39 -20.20 -6.62 11.98
N LYS A 40 -20.34 -5.56 11.18
CA LYS A 40 -21.01 -5.63 9.87
C LYS A 40 -20.27 -6.54 8.90
N ARG A 41 -18.94 -6.46 8.86
CA ARG A 41 -18.10 -7.33 8.03
C ARG A 41 -18.25 -8.80 8.44
N ARG A 42 -18.19 -9.07 9.74
CA ARG A 42 -18.35 -10.42 10.32
C ARG A 42 -19.71 -11.02 9.97
N GLN A 43 -20.79 -10.23 10.01
CA GLN A 43 -22.12 -10.69 9.60
C GLN A 43 -22.20 -10.99 8.09
N GLN A 44 -21.47 -10.25 7.26
CA GLN A 44 -21.50 -10.43 5.80
C GLN A 44 -20.73 -11.65 5.32
N ASN A 45 -19.55 -11.93 5.89
CA ASN A 45 -18.66 -12.98 5.37
C ASN A 45 -17.89 -13.77 6.44
N GLY A 46 -18.22 -13.62 7.72
CA GLY A 46 -17.58 -14.34 8.83
C GLY A 46 -16.18 -13.83 9.20
N SER A 47 -15.65 -12.81 8.52
CA SER A 47 -14.32 -12.22 8.78
C SER A 47 -14.43 -10.79 9.31
N GLU A 48 -13.42 -10.33 10.01
CA GLU A 48 -13.26 -8.91 10.39
C GLU A 48 -12.30 -8.16 9.47
N PHE A 49 -11.72 -8.84 8.49
CA PHE A 49 -10.84 -8.23 7.52
C PHE A 49 -11.62 -7.30 6.59
N LEU A 50 -11.38 -6.00 6.71
CA LEU A 50 -12.10 -4.98 5.97
C LEU A 50 -11.70 -4.99 4.49
N PRO A 51 -12.57 -4.51 3.58
CA PRO A 51 -12.19 -4.22 2.20
C PRO A 51 -11.03 -3.21 2.11
N HIS A 52 -10.12 -3.36 1.14
CA HIS A 52 -8.89 -2.56 1.03
C HIS A 52 -9.08 -1.05 1.14
N HIS A 53 -10.13 -0.50 0.52
CA HIS A 53 -10.43 0.94 0.56
C HIS A 53 -10.86 1.47 1.95
N GLN A 54 -11.15 0.58 2.90
CA GLN A 54 -11.55 0.91 4.27
C GLN A 54 -10.38 0.86 5.27
N HIS A 55 -9.17 0.61 4.76
CA HIS A 55 -7.95 0.70 5.55
C HIS A 55 -7.35 2.10 5.45
N ARG A 56 -6.60 2.48 6.48
CA ARG A 56 -5.76 3.67 6.56
C ARG A 56 -4.35 3.21 6.88
N VAL A 57 -3.37 3.66 6.11
CA VAL A 57 -1.95 3.34 6.31
C VAL A 57 -1.39 4.16 7.48
N VAL A 58 -0.68 3.48 8.38
CA VAL A 58 -0.03 4.11 9.56
C VAL A 58 1.48 3.94 9.55
N ALA A 59 2.01 2.97 8.80
CA ALA A 59 3.44 2.82 8.59
C ALA A 59 3.71 2.02 7.31
N ILE A 60 4.89 2.24 6.73
CA ILE A 60 5.47 1.40 5.66
C ILE A 60 6.90 1.08 6.06
N SER A 61 7.19 -0.18 6.34
CA SER A 61 8.55 -0.62 6.68
C SER A 61 9.30 -0.99 5.41
N CYS A 62 10.58 -0.60 5.33
CA CYS A 62 11.40 -0.69 4.13
C CYS A 62 12.78 -1.29 4.43
N ALA A 63 13.25 -2.18 3.55
CA ALA A 63 14.64 -2.61 3.48
C ALA A 63 15.17 -2.43 2.05
N LEU A 64 16.18 -1.58 1.87
CA LEU A 64 16.76 -1.26 0.57
C LEU A 64 18.19 -1.80 0.47
N ARG A 65 18.43 -2.59 -0.57
CA ARG A 65 19.77 -2.99 -1.03
C ARG A 65 20.14 -2.19 -2.28
N GLU A 66 21.28 -1.50 -2.21
CA GLU A 66 21.82 -0.71 -3.33
C GLU A 66 23.34 -0.90 -3.39
N GLY A 67 23.82 -1.66 -4.38
CA GLY A 67 25.23 -2.05 -4.46
C GLY A 67 25.64 -2.80 -3.19
N ASP A 68 26.64 -2.28 -2.47
CA ASP A 68 27.10 -2.82 -1.18
C ASP A 68 26.38 -2.22 0.05
N SER A 69 25.53 -1.22 -0.14
CA SER A 69 24.75 -0.60 0.93
C SER A 69 23.48 -1.38 1.24
N PHE A 70 23.17 -1.56 2.53
CA PHE A 70 21.91 -2.09 3.01
C PHE A 70 21.36 -1.19 4.11
N ARG A 71 20.10 -0.78 3.98
CA ARG A 71 19.44 0.15 4.90
C ARG A 71 18.06 -0.38 5.25
N VAL A 72 17.67 -0.25 6.52
CA VAL A 72 16.33 -0.60 7.02
C VAL A 72 15.77 0.61 7.76
N TRP A 73 14.53 0.98 7.45
CA TRP A 73 13.82 2.07 8.10
C TRP A 73 12.31 1.93 7.92
N THR A 74 11.54 2.73 8.65
CA THR A 74 10.08 2.80 8.50
C THR A 74 9.70 4.21 8.10
N LEU A 75 8.79 4.33 7.13
CA LEU A 75 8.07 5.55 6.80
C LEU A 75 6.86 5.64 7.72
N GLY A 76 6.87 6.62 8.62
CA GLY A 76 5.84 6.80 9.62
C GLY A 76 6.43 7.18 10.98
N ALA A 77 5.63 7.91 11.74
CA ALA A 77 5.83 8.25 13.15
C ALA A 77 4.42 8.34 13.78
N PRO A 78 4.29 8.30 15.12
CA PRO A 78 2.98 8.32 15.77
C PRO A 78 2.05 9.48 15.35
N ASP A 79 2.63 10.60 14.93
CA ASP A 79 1.96 11.81 14.49
C ASP A 79 2.10 12.09 12.98
N ALA A 80 2.75 11.20 12.23
CA ALA A 80 2.94 11.38 10.79
C ALA A 80 1.60 11.30 10.04
N PRO A 81 1.25 12.29 9.21
CA PRO A 81 0.09 12.20 8.34
C PRO A 81 0.22 11.05 7.34
N GLU A 82 -0.86 10.31 7.11
CA GLU A 82 -0.88 9.20 6.13
C GLU A 82 -0.39 9.64 4.74
N GLN A 83 -0.80 10.84 4.30
CA GLN A 83 -0.36 11.41 3.04
C GLN A 83 1.17 11.48 2.92
N GLU A 84 1.87 11.91 3.98
CA GLU A 84 3.33 11.99 3.99
C GLU A 84 3.96 10.60 3.83
N ILE A 85 3.44 9.62 4.57
CA ILE A 85 3.95 8.24 4.56
C ILE A 85 3.87 7.66 3.14
N ILE A 86 2.70 7.78 2.50
CA ILE A 86 2.45 7.23 1.16
C ILE A 86 3.22 8.02 0.10
N GLN A 87 3.27 9.35 0.21
CA GLN A 87 4.02 10.19 -0.73
C GLN A 87 5.50 9.81 -0.71
N ARG A 88 6.10 9.65 0.48
CA ARG A 88 7.52 9.28 0.61
C ARG A 88 7.83 7.90 0.06
N PHE A 89 6.87 6.97 0.09
CA PHE A 89 7.03 5.66 -0.54
C PHE A 89 7.11 5.79 -2.07
N PHE A 90 6.16 6.49 -2.69
CA PHE A 90 6.16 6.71 -4.14
C PHE A 90 7.31 7.60 -4.61
N ASP A 91 7.72 8.59 -3.83
CA ASP A 91 8.93 9.39 -4.10
C ASP A 91 10.18 8.52 -4.09
N GLY A 92 10.23 7.51 -3.22
CA GLY A 92 11.29 6.51 -3.21
C GLY A 92 11.32 5.70 -4.51
N ILE A 93 10.15 5.30 -5.02
CA ILE A 93 10.03 4.60 -6.31
C ILE A 93 10.48 5.50 -7.46
N GLU A 94 10.03 6.76 -7.49
CA GLU A 94 10.43 7.74 -8.51
C GLU A 94 11.95 7.95 -8.51
N LYS A 95 12.54 8.14 -7.33
CA LYS A 95 13.97 8.44 -7.18
C LYS A 95 14.88 7.27 -7.52
N TYR A 96 14.58 6.08 -7.00
CA TYR A 96 15.48 4.92 -7.11
C TYR A 96 15.09 3.96 -8.24
N THR A 97 13.85 4.04 -8.72
CA THR A 97 13.25 3.10 -9.67
C THR A 97 13.62 1.63 -9.36
N PRO A 98 13.41 1.18 -8.10
CA PRO A 98 13.91 -0.12 -7.65
C PRO A 98 13.05 -1.26 -8.20
N ASN A 99 13.56 -2.49 -8.12
CA ASN A 99 12.65 -3.65 -8.04
C ASN A 99 12.05 -3.66 -6.63
N ILE A 100 10.73 -3.72 -6.52
CA ILE A 100 10.04 -3.82 -5.23
C ILE A 100 9.70 -5.27 -4.92
N VAL A 101 9.77 -5.65 -3.65
CA VAL A 101 9.51 -7.01 -3.16
C VAL A 101 8.55 -6.93 -1.98
N SER A 102 7.56 -7.82 -1.93
CA SER A 102 6.58 -7.90 -0.85
C SER A 102 6.18 -9.36 -0.60
N TRP A 103 5.43 -9.62 0.47
CA TRP A 103 4.73 -10.89 0.68
C TRP A 103 3.22 -10.67 0.61
N ASN A 104 2.55 -11.19 -0.42
CA ASN A 104 1.12 -10.94 -0.70
C ASN A 104 0.78 -9.45 -0.94
N GLY A 105 1.75 -8.65 -1.36
CA GLY A 105 1.56 -7.22 -1.59
C GLY A 105 0.66 -6.91 -2.79
N SER A 106 0.53 -7.84 -3.75
CA SER A 106 -0.46 -7.72 -4.84
C SER A 106 -1.88 -7.92 -4.30
N GLY A 107 -2.01 -8.76 -3.29
CA GLY A 107 -3.29 -9.10 -2.67
C GLY A 107 -3.79 -8.04 -1.70
N PHE A 108 -2.89 -7.29 -1.05
CA PHE A 108 -3.25 -6.34 -0.01
C PHE A 108 -2.53 -4.99 -0.10
N ASP A 109 -1.20 -4.97 0.06
CA ASP A 109 -0.43 -3.74 0.28
C ASP A 109 -0.57 -2.71 -0.85
N LEU A 110 -0.29 -3.11 -2.09
CA LEU A 110 -0.36 -2.23 -3.25
C LEU A 110 -1.80 -1.75 -3.52
N PRO A 111 -2.84 -2.63 -3.53
CA PRO A 111 -4.22 -2.16 -3.61
C PRO A 111 -4.60 -1.12 -2.55
N VAL A 112 -4.19 -1.31 -1.28
CA VAL A 112 -4.43 -0.32 -0.22
C VAL A 112 -3.70 0.98 -0.56
N LEU A 113 -2.42 0.93 -0.89
CA LEU A 113 -1.64 2.11 -1.27
C LEU A 113 -2.26 2.85 -2.47
N HIS A 114 -2.83 2.15 -3.46
CA HIS A 114 -3.51 2.78 -4.59
C HIS A 114 -4.75 3.57 -4.16
N TYR A 115 -5.63 2.96 -3.37
CA TYR A 115 -6.83 3.64 -2.88
C TYR A 115 -6.48 4.86 -2.01
N ARG A 116 -5.48 4.71 -1.14
CA ARG A 116 -5.06 5.79 -0.24
C ARG A 116 -4.31 6.91 -0.98
N ALA A 117 -3.52 6.58 -1.99
CA ALA A 117 -2.92 7.58 -2.88
C ALA A 117 -4.00 8.40 -3.61
N MET A 118 -5.06 7.76 -4.13
CA MET A 118 -6.17 8.47 -4.78
C MET A 118 -6.89 9.42 -3.81
N ILE A 119 -7.16 8.98 -2.58
CA ILE A 119 -7.80 9.81 -1.55
C ILE A 119 -6.97 11.06 -1.23
N HIS A 120 -5.64 10.93 -1.19
CA HIS A 120 -4.72 12.01 -0.88
C HIS A 120 -4.20 12.79 -2.11
N GLY A 121 -4.67 12.46 -3.32
CA GLY A 121 -4.24 13.11 -4.55
C GLY A 121 -2.75 12.91 -4.89
N ILE A 122 -2.15 11.81 -4.43
CA ILE A 122 -0.73 11.50 -4.64
C ILE A 122 -0.51 11.00 -6.06
N GLN A 123 0.44 11.63 -6.76
CA GLN A 123 0.87 11.22 -8.09
C GLN A 123 2.12 10.35 -7.99
N ALA A 124 2.20 9.30 -8.81
CA ALA A 124 3.35 8.40 -8.88
C ALA A 124 3.64 7.99 -10.34
N PRO A 125 4.06 8.91 -11.22
CA PRO A 125 4.18 8.65 -12.65
C PRO A 125 5.04 7.43 -12.98
N ARG A 126 6.23 7.32 -12.39
CA ARG A 126 7.12 6.16 -12.60
C ARG A 126 6.51 4.84 -12.15
N TYR A 127 5.69 4.85 -11.11
CA TYR A 127 5.02 3.65 -10.62
C TYR A 127 3.95 3.17 -11.60
N TRP A 128 3.18 4.10 -12.17
CA TRP A 128 2.07 3.84 -13.08
C TRP A 128 2.48 3.70 -14.55
N ASP A 129 3.71 4.05 -14.90
CA ASP A 129 4.20 3.92 -16.28
C ASP A 129 4.20 2.45 -16.73
N MET A 130 3.42 2.18 -17.77
CA MET A 130 3.29 0.86 -18.39
C MET A 130 3.92 0.84 -19.79
N GLY A 131 4.80 1.79 -20.10
CA GLY A 131 5.45 1.93 -21.41
C GLY A 131 5.05 3.17 -22.20
N ASP A 132 4.28 4.07 -21.59
CA ASP A 132 3.75 5.27 -22.25
C ASP A 132 4.80 6.38 -22.28
N ASP A 133 5.49 6.60 -21.15
CA ASP A 133 6.57 7.58 -21.02
C ASP A 133 7.94 6.94 -21.25
N ASP A 134 8.20 5.78 -20.62
CA ASP A 134 9.43 5.01 -20.77
C ASP A 134 9.16 3.64 -21.41
N ARG A 135 9.62 3.46 -22.64
CA ARG A 135 9.41 2.21 -23.40
C ARG A 135 9.93 0.96 -22.70
N ASP A 136 10.92 1.07 -21.81
CA ASP A 136 11.44 -0.08 -21.06
C ASP A 136 10.39 -0.64 -20.08
N PHE A 137 9.47 0.21 -19.60
CA PHE A 137 8.38 -0.19 -18.71
C PHE A 137 7.28 -0.98 -19.42
N LYS A 138 7.25 -1.00 -20.75
CA LYS A 138 6.34 -1.84 -21.53
C LYS A 138 6.47 -3.33 -21.19
N TRP A 139 7.70 -3.78 -20.92
CA TRP A 139 8.02 -5.20 -20.72
C TRP A 139 8.34 -5.55 -19.26
N ASN A 140 8.52 -4.53 -18.40
CA ASN A 140 8.80 -4.73 -16.99
C ASN A 140 8.41 -3.48 -16.17
N ASN A 141 7.18 -3.45 -15.64
CA ASN A 141 6.59 -2.36 -14.84
C ASN A 141 6.04 -2.90 -13.51
N TYR A 142 5.58 -2.00 -12.62
CA TYR A 142 5.10 -2.34 -11.29
C TYR A 142 3.65 -2.87 -11.24
N ILE A 143 2.88 -2.71 -12.32
CA ILE A 143 1.42 -2.97 -12.34
C ILE A 143 1.09 -4.35 -12.90
N SER A 144 1.86 -4.77 -13.91
CA SER A 144 1.58 -6.01 -14.64
C SER A 144 1.96 -7.22 -13.79
N ARG A 145 0.98 -8.09 -13.52
CA ARG A 145 1.11 -9.27 -12.66
C ARG A 145 2.32 -10.17 -12.96
N TYR A 146 2.66 -10.35 -14.23
CA TYR A 146 3.73 -11.27 -14.65
C TYR A 146 5.07 -10.58 -14.89
N HIS A 147 5.19 -9.30 -14.54
CA HIS A 147 6.46 -8.57 -14.58
C HIS A 147 7.17 -8.69 -13.23
N MET A 148 8.50 -8.58 -13.24
CA MET A 148 9.34 -8.85 -12.07
C MET A 148 9.81 -7.57 -11.36
N ARG A 149 9.41 -6.40 -11.86
CA ARG A 149 9.72 -5.11 -11.23
C ARG A 149 8.98 -4.96 -9.90
N HIS A 150 7.80 -5.56 -9.77
CA HIS A 150 7.24 -5.96 -8.48
C HIS A 150 7.33 -7.49 -8.36
N LEU A 151 8.01 -7.98 -7.34
CA LEU A 151 8.12 -9.39 -7.01
C LEU A 151 7.28 -9.69 -5.77
N ASP A 152 6.10 -10.26 -5.96
CA ASP A 152 5.32 -10.81 -4.86
C ASP A 152 5.81 -12.23 -4.52
N LEU A 153 6.46 -12.36 -3.37
CA LEU A 153 7.05 -13.63 -2.95
C LEU A 153 5.99 -14.71 -2.70
N MET A 154 4.77 -14.35 -2.31
CA MET A 154 3.71 -15.34 -2.10
C MET A 154 3.23 -15.93 -3.44
N ASP A 155 2.98 -15.06 -4.44
CA ASP A 155 2.59 -15.52 -5.80
C ASP A 155 3.66 -16.44 -6.42
N VAL A 156 4.94 -16.13 -6.19
CA VAL A 156 6.06 -16.91 -6.76
C VAL A 156 6.36 -18.20 -5.98
N LEU A 157 6.42 -18.15 -4.64
CA LEU A 157 6.92 -19.27 -3.82
C LEU A 157 5.80 -20.21 -3.36
N ALA A 158 4.61 -19.68 -3.07
CA ALA A 158 3.51 -20.48 -2.53
C ALA A 158 2.67 -21.16 -3.63
N MET A 159 2.87 -20.79 -4.90
CA MET A 159 2.06 -21.28 -6.02
C MET A 159 0.55 -21.11 -5.75
N TYR A 160 0.14 -19.91 -5.31
CA TYR A 160 -1.19 -19.47 -4.83
C TYR A 160 -1.40 -19.55 -3.30
#